data_AF-A0A957XVE2-F1
#
_entry.id   AF-A0A957XVE2-F1
#
_cell.length_a   1.000
_cell.length_b   1.000
_cell.length_c   1.000
_cell.angle_alpha   90.00
_cell.angle_beta   90.00
_cell.angle_gamma   90.00
#
_symmetry.space_group_name_H-M   'P 1'
#
loop_
_entity.id
_entity.type
_entity.pdbx_description
1 polymer ?
#
loop_
_entity_poly.entity_id
_entity_poly.type
_entity_poly.pdbx_seq_one_letter_code
_entity_poly.pdbx_strand_id
1 'polypeptide(L)'
;MAAKPQASRASSFSEHLKQALQLIDQPAQLGSQSPLAAPYFLGEALRDVDATPEARGQALRAAIDRCLATMWGGPLPDDGREMLDTALGDEDQGGRYDCLILELNYLNQRYRPVPRNQAAIYHDILHISRPTHDRHLRNAIANLATLLLQQLRPAVRPEQPIAPPALIGRDRLQRQVLDDLQAGKAISLTGPGGIGKTSLAAALADDWISPAVFWYTFRPTFNDQLESLLFALGYFLHSQGASALWHQLVADGGRIKDTALALGLALADLAAL
;
A
#
# COMPACT_ATOMS: atom_id res chain seq x y z
N MET A 1 4.28 -38.36 -10.75
CA MET A 1 3.49 -37.27 -11.38
C MET A 1 3.72 -36.00 -10.58
N ALA A 2 4.59 -35.12 -11.06
CA ALA A 2 4.82 -33.83 -10.42
C ALA A 2 3.66 -32.89 -10.76
N ALA A 3 3.01 -32.34 -9.74
CA ALA A 3 1.98 -31.33 -9.90
C ALA A 3 2.61 -30.11 -10.60
N LYS A 4 2.05 -29.71 -11.74
CA LYS A 4 2.39 -28.44 -12.38
C LYS A 4 2.12 -27.31 -11.38
N PRO A 5 3.05 -26.36 -11.16
CA PRO A 5 2.75 -25.17 -10.37
C PRO A 5 1.65 -24.41 -11.12
N GLN A 6 0.47 -24.37 -10.52
CA GLN A 6 -0.60 -23.53 -11.01
C GLN A 6 -0.15 -22.09 -10.75
N ALA A 7 0.30 -21.39 -11.79
CA ALA A 7 0.65 -19.98 -11.72
C ALA A 7 -0.57 -19.25 -11.14
N SER A 8 -0.49 -18.87 -9.86
CA SER A 8 -1.57 -18.15 -9.20
C SER A 8 -1.75 -16.86 -9.96
N ARG A 9 -2.93 -16.65 -10.56
CA ARG A 9 -3.31 -15.33 -11.09
C ARG A 9 -3.05 -14.33 -9.98
N ALA A 10 -2.24 -13.33 -10.27
CA ALA A 10 -1.94 -12.31 -9.31
C ALA A 10 -3.23 -11.58 -8.92
N SER A 11 -3.49 -11.48 -7.62
CA SER A 11 -4.66 -10.84 -7.05
C SER A 11 -4.59 -9.33 -7.26
N SER A 12 -5.72 -8.73 -7.65
CA SER A 12 -5.81 -7.27 -7.77
C SER A 12 -5.73 -6.59 -6.40
N PHE A 13 -5.45 -5.28 -6.38
CA PHE A 13 -5.46 -4.50 -5.14
C PHE A 13 -6.76 -4.65 -4.34
N SER A 14 -7.92 -4.64 -5.02
CA SER A 14 -9.22 -4.83 -4.39
C SER A 14 -9.35 -6.20 -3.71
N GLU A 15 -8.77 -7.26 -4.27
CA GLU A 15 -8.76 -8.58 -3.64
C GLU A 15 -7.88 -8.59 -2.38
N HIS A 16 -6.71 -7.94 -2.41
CA HIS A 16 -5.88 -7.78 -1.22
C HIS A 16 -6.57 -6.96 -0.13
N LEU A 17 -7.31 -5.90 -0.50
CA LEU A 17 -8.09 -5.11 0.45
C LEU A 17 -9.24 -5.93 1.04
N LYS A 18 -9.93 -6.72 0.23
CA LYS A 18 -10.98 -7.63 0.71
C LYS A 18 -10.42 -8.66 1.71
N GLN A 19 -9.27 -9.26 1.41
CA GLN A 19 -8.59 -10.17 2.33
C GLN A 19 -8.19 -9.45 3.63
N ALA A 20 -7.68 -8.22 3.54
CA ALA A 20 -7.34 -7.42 4.72
C ALA A 20 -8.57 -7.14 5.61
N LEU A 21 -9.71 -6.80 5.00
CA LEU A 21 -10.97 -6.57 5.71
C LEU A 21 -11.49 -7.83 6.42
N GLN A 22 -11.29 -9.02 5.84
CA GLN A 22 -11.65 -10.30 6.48
C GLN A 22 -10.80 -10.62 7.72
N LEU A 23 -9.60 -10.04 7.81
CA LEU A 23 -8.65 -10.24 8.92
C LEU A 23 -8.58 -9.01 9.84
N ILE A 24 -9.49 -8.04 9.72
CA ILE A 24 -9.36 -6.72 10.36
C ILE A 24 -9.31 -6.79 11.90
N ASP A 25 -9.99 -7.77 12.50
CA ASP A 25 -10.00 -8.00 13.95
C ASP A 25 -8.86 -8.92 14.43
N GLN A 26 -7.98 -9.38 13.53
CA GLN A 26 -6.89 -10.31 13.81
C GLN A 26 -5.53 -9.66 13.46
N PRO A 27 -5.06 -8.65 14.23
CA PRO A 27 -3.93 -7.81 13.83
C PRO A 27 -2.65 -8.59 13.55
N ALA A 28 -2.32 -9.63 14.33
CA ALA A 28 -1.14 -10.46 14.08
C ALA A 28 -1.22 -11.23 12.74
N GLN A 29 -2.42 -11.75 12.38
CA GLN A 29 -2.62 -12.42 11.09
C GLN A 29 -2.65 -11.42 9.95
N LEU A 30 -3.34 -10.29 10.13
CA LEU A 30 -3.38 -9.20 9.16
C LEU A 30 -1.97 -8.74 8.79
N GLY A 31 -1.09 -8.49 9.76
CA GLY A 31 0.27 -8.04 9.50
C GLY A 31 1.22 -9.11 8.94
N SER A 32 0.97 -10.39 9.20
CA SER A 32 1.77 -11.47 8.61
C SER A 32 1.34 -11.87 7.21
N GLN A 33 0.04 -11.79 6.91
CA GLN A 33 -0.52 -12.34 5.66
C GLN A 33 -0.89 -11.28 4.63
N SER A 34 -1.25 -10.06 5.04
CA SER A 34 -1.68 -9.02 4.09
C SER A 34 -0.49 -8.30 3.46
N PRO A 35 -0.40 -8.23 2.13
CA PRO A 35 0.61 -7.39 1.48
C PRO A 35 0.39 -5.90 1.77
N LEU A 36 -0.83 -5.49 2.13
CA LEU A 36 -1.14 -4.11 2.52
C LEU A 36 -0.60 -3.77 3.91
N ALA A 37 -0.24 -4.75 4.72
CA ALA A 37 0.40 -4.53 6.02
C ALA A 37 1.93 -4.64 5.93
N ALA A 38 2.50 -4.77 4.74
CA ALA A 38 3.94 -4.78 4.60
C ALA A 38 4.52 -3.37 4.84
N PRO A 39 5.76 -3.27 5.36
CA PRO A 39 6.36 -1.98 5.70
C PRO A 39 6.31 -0.94 4.58
N TYR A 40 6.50 -1.38 3.35
CA TYR A 40 6.46 -0.50 2.19
C TYR A 40 5.11 0.19 1.97
N PHE A 41 4.00 -0.52 2.20
CA PHE A 41 2.67 0.03 1.97
C PHE A 41 2.27 0.99 3.10
N LEU A 42 2.63 0.64 4.34
CA LEU A 42 2.30 1.42 5.53
C LEU A 42 3.21 2.63 5.72
N GLY A 43 4.48 2.55 5.31
CA GLY A 43 5.49 3.61 5.37
C GLY A 43 5.50 4.37 6.70
N GLU A 44 5.19 5.68 6.65
CA GLU A 44 5.10 6.57 7.82
C GLU A 44 4.21 6.05 8.96
N ALA A 45 3.18 5.24 8.66
CA ALA A 45 2.35 4.65 9.71
C ALA A 45 3.11 3.68 10.63
N LEU A 46 4.35 3.32 10.30
CA LEU A 46 5.25 2.48 11.08
C LEU A 46 6.53 3.19 11.56
N ARG A 47 6.70 4.50 11.31
CA ARG A 47 7.99 5.20 11.52
C ARG A 47 8.53 5.07 12.95
N ASP A 48 7.64 5.01 13.93
CA ASP A 48 7.98 4.95 15.36
C ASP A 48 7.50 3.65 16.03
N VAL A 49 7.25 2.60 15.24
CA VAL A 49 6.67 1.35 15.75
C VAL A 49 7.54 0.17 15.32
N ASP A 50 7.84 -0.72 16.26
CA ASP A 50 8.50 -1.99 15.95
C ASP A 50 7.73 -2.73 14.85
N ALA A 51 8.43 -3.13 13.78
CA ALA A 51 7.82 -3.75 12.59
C ALA A 51 7.32 -5.19 12.80
N THR A 52 6.89 -5.53 14.01
CA THR A 52 6.26 -6.82 14.34
C THR A 52 4.99 -7.03 13.50
N PRO A 53 4.59 -8.28 13.20
CA PRO A 53 3.33 -8.54 12.51
C PRO A 53 2.12 -7.88 13.19
N GLU A 54 2.05 -7.92 14.52
CA GLU A 54 0.93 -7.31 15.25
C GLU A 54 0.87 -5.79 15.08
N ALA A 55 1.98 -5.09 15.28
CA ALA A 55 2.07 -3.65 15.08
C ALA A 55 1.71 -3.24 13.65
N ARG A 56 2.16 -4.01 12.65
CA ARG A 56 1.81 -3.78 11.25
C ARG A 56 0.32 -3.97 10.97
N GLY A 57 -0.31 -4.99 11.55
CA GLY A 57 -1.75 -5.17 11.46
C GLY A 57 -2.53 -4.02 12.11
N GLN A 58 -2.10 -3.57 13.29
CA GLN A 58 -2.71 -2.43 13.99
C GLN A 58 -2.58 -1.13 13.18
N ALA A 59 -1.40 -0.87 12.60
CA ALA A 59 -1.19 0.30 11.76
C ALA A 59 -2.07 0.28 10.50
N LEU A 60 -2.24 -0.87 9.85
CA LEU A 60 -3.15 -1.01 8.71
C LEU A 60 -4.61 -0.79 9.12
N ARG A 61 -5.04 -1.38 10.25
CA ARG A 61 -6.40 -1.17 10.79
C ARG A 61 -6.65 0.30 11.07
N ALA A 62 -5.74 0.98 11.76
CA ALA A 62 -5.86 2.40 12.05
C ALA A 62 -5.92 3.25 10.76
N ALA A 63 -5.21 2.86 9.70
CA ALA A 63 -5.29 3.52 8.41
C ALA A 63 -6.67 3.34 7.76
N ILE A 64 -7.25 2.13 7.81
CA ILE A 64 -8.60 1.83 7.33
C ILE A 64 -9.64 2.61 8.13
N ASP A 65 -9.53 2.66 9.46
CA ASP A 65 -10.46 3.38 10.33
C ASP A 65 -10.49 4.89 10.00
N ARG A 66 -9.34 5.50 9.70
CA ARG A 66 -9.26 6.90 9.22
C ARG A 66 -9.95 7.09 7.86
N CYS A 67 -9.78 6.14 6.94
CA CYS A 67 -10.46 6.19 5.65
C CYS A 67 -11.98 6.06 5.81
N LEU A 68 -12.45 5.18 6.69
CA LEU A 68 -13.87 5.02 7.00
C LEU A 68 -14.45 6.30 7.61
N ALA A 69 -13.73 6.96 8.54
CA ALA A 69 -14.16 8.25 9.07
C ALA A 69 -14.24 9.33 7.97
N THR A 70 -13.30 9.32 7.03
CA THR A 70 -13.33 10.23 5.88
C THR A 70 -14.52 9.95 4.96
N MET A 71 -14.80 8.68 4.64
CA MET A 71 -15.96 8.27 3.85
C MET A 71 -17.28 8.67 4.51
N TRP A 72 -17.35 8.56 5.85
CA TRP A 72 -18.52 8.96 6.63
C TRP A 72 -18.71 10.49 6.70
N GLY A 73 -17.63 11.25 6.56
CA GLY A 73 -17.60 12.70 6.74
C GLY A 73 -17.40 13.13 8.20
N GLY A 74 -16.80 12.27 9.04
CA GLY A 74 -16.59 12.53 10.47
C GLY A 74 -16.41 11.25 11.29
N PRO A 75 -16.46 11.34 12.63
CA PRO A 75 -16.48 10.15 13.47
C PRO A 75 -17.70 9.28 13.14
N LEU A 76 -17.49 7.96 13.08
CA LEU A 76 -18.58 7.01 12.85
C LEU A 76 -19.48 6.95 14.10
N PRO A 77 -20.79 6.74 13.95
CA PRO A 77 -21.69 6.49 15.08
C PRO A 77 -21.26 5.25 15.86
N ASP A 78 -21.53 5.23 17.17
CA ASP A 78 -21.27 4.05 18.01
C ASP A 78 -22.38 3.00 17.89
N ASP A 79 -23.60 3.43 17.51
CA ASP A 79 -24.75 2.56 17.28
C ASP A 79 -24.96 2.27 15.79
N GLY A 80 -25.02 1.00 15.43
CA GLY A 80 -25.25 0.57 14.06
C GLY A 80 -26.65 0.92 13.52
N ARG A 81 -27.66 1.14 14.39
CA ARG A 81 -28.97 1.60 13.93
C ARG A 81 -28.94 3.06 13.50
N GLU A 82 -28.31 3.92 14.29
CA GLU A 82 -28.06 5.32 13.92
C GLU A 82 -27.27 5.40 12.61
N MET A 83 -26.26 4.53 12.44
CA MET A 83 -25.51 4.41 11.19
C MET A 83 -26.40 4.02 10.00
N LEU A 84 -27.30 3.05 10.18
CA LEU A 84 -28.25 2.62 9.15
C LEU A 84 -29.21 3.76 8.75
N ASP A 85 -29.86 4.37 9.74
CA ASP A 85 -30.85 5.43 9.53
C ASP A 85 -30.21 6.65 8.84
N THR A 86 -29.02 7.05 9.28
CA THR A 86 -28.27 8.17 8.69
C THR A 86 -27.85 7.86 7.25
N ALA A 87 -27.36 6.66 6.97
CA ALA A 87 -26.89 6.29 5.64
C ALA A 87 -28.04 6.09 4.63
N LEU A 88 -29.22 5.64 5.08
CA LEU A 88 -30.40 5.49 4.22
C LEU A 88 -31.18 6.80 4.02
N GLY A 89 -31.07 7.74 4.97
CA GLY A 89 -31.66 9.08 4.85
C GLY A 89 -30.84 10.07 4.02
N ASP A 90 -29.62 9.70 3.62
CA ASP A 90 -28.76 10.53 2.77
C ASP A 90 -29.25 10.46 1.31
N GLU A 91 -29.67 11.60 0.75
CA GLU A 91 -30.16 11.69 -0.64
C GLU A 91 -29.04 11.39 -1.64
N ASP A 92 -27.80 11.74 -1.29
CA ASP A 92 -26.60 11.29 -1.98
C ASP A 92 -26.18 9.96 -1.36
N GLN A 93 -26.57 8.83 -1.97
CA GLN A 93 -26.16 7.47 -1.62
C GLN A 93 -24.63 7.25 -1.83
N GLY A 94 -23.81 8.03 -1.14
CA GLY A 94 -22.36 8.13 -1.26
C GLY A 94 -21.62 7.49 -0.09
N GLY A 95 -20.52 8.12 0.34
CA GLY A 95 -19.52 7.54 1.24
C GLY A 95 -20.07 6.96 2.56
N ARG A 96 -21.14 7.53 3.12
CA ARG A 96 -21.81 6.99 4.31
C ARG A 96 -22.47 5.64 4.07
N TYR A 97 -23.17 5.50 2.94
CA TYR A 97 -23.77 4.23 2.55
C TYR A 97 -22.69 3.17 2.27
N ASP A 98 -21.58 3.56 1.64
CA ASP A 98 -20.45 2.64 1.46
C ASP A 98 -19.85 2.18 2.80
N CYS A 99 -19.71 3.07 3.79
CA CYS A 99 -19.30 2.70 5.15
C CYS A 99 -20.24 1.68 5.78
N LEU A 100 -21.56 1.90 5.67
CA LEU A 100 -22.56 0.96 6.20
C LEU A 100 -22.42 -0.42 5.53
N ILE A 101 -22.23 -0.44 4.21
CA ILE A 101 -22.02 -1.69 3.47
C ILE A 101 -20.77 -2.43 3.98
N LEU A 102 -19.67 -1.73 4.24
CA LEU A 102 -18.45 -2.33 4.79
C LEU A 102 -18.63 -2.82 6.23
N GLU A 103 -19.34 -2.04 7.06
CA GLU A 103 -19.67 -2.38 8.45
C GLU A 103 -20.45 -3.69 8.53
N LEU A 104 -21.50 -3.83 7.71
CA LEU A 104 -22.37 -5.01 7.70
C LEU A 104 -21.68 -6.28 7.17
N ASN A 105 -20.70 -6.14 6.26
CA ASN A 105 -20.06 -7.29 5.62
C ASN A 105 -18.75 -7.74 6.28
N TYR A 106 -17.95 -6.82 6.81
CA TYR A 106 -16.60 -7.11 7.27
C TYR A 106 -16.35 -6.69 8.71
N LEU A 107 -16.70 -5.46 9.09
CA LEU A 107 -16.24 -4.89 10.36
C LEU A 107 -17.03 -5.44 11.55
N ASN A 108 -18.36 -5.51 11.44
CA ASN A 108 -19.23 -6.03 12.51
C ASN A 108 -18.90 -5.44 13.91
N GLN A 109 -18.51 -4.17 13.99
CA GLN A 109 -18.12 -3.51 15.23
C GLN A 109 -19.32 -2.83 15.91
N ARG A 110 -20.14 -2.15 15.12
CA ARG A 110 -21.23 -1.26 15.54
C ARG A 110 -22.61 -1.85 15.30
N TYR A 111 -22.78 -2.61 14.22
CA TYR A 111 -24.09 -3.20 13.92
C TYR A 111 -24.38 -4.42 14.80
N ARG A 112 -25.48 -4.35 15.55
CA ARG A 112 -25.92 -5.40 16.49
C ARG A 112 -27.43 -5.66 16.35
N PRO A 113 -27.86 -6.93 16.28
CA PRO A 113 -27.02 -8.15 16.25
C PRO A 113 -26.23 -8.29 14.94
N VAL A 114 -25.09 -8.99 15.00
CA VAL A 114 -24.27 -9.27 13.79
C VAL A 114 -25.13 -10.03 12.77
N PRO A 115 -25.14 -9.61 11.49
CA PRO A 115 -25.84 -10.33 10.44
C PRO A 115 -25.33 -11.77 10.33
N ARG A 116 -26.26 -12.73 10.32
CA ARG A 116 -25.90 -14.16 10.30
C ARG A 116 -25.23 -14.61 9.00
N ASN A 117 -25.57 -13.93 7.90
CA ASN A 117 -25.08 -14.21 6.55
C ASN A 117 -25.40 -13.02 5.63
N GLN A 118 -24.92 -13.08 4.39
CA GLN A 118 -25.19 -12.02 3.39
C GLN A 118 -26.68 -11.85 3.07
N ALA A 119 -27.48 -12.92 3.11
CA ALA A 119 -28.92 -12.81 2.84
C ALA A 119 -29.64 -11.95 3.87
N ALA A 120 -29.27 -12.04 5.15
CA ALA A 120 -29.78 -11.15 6.19
C ALA A 120 -29.44 -9.68 5.89
N ILE A 121 -28.26 -9.40 5.32
CA ILE A 121 -27.85 -8.04 4.98
C ILE A 121 -28.75 -7.46 3.87
N TYR A 122 -28.86 -8.14 2.72
CA TYR A 122 -29.57 -7.54 1.59
C TYR A 122 -31.10 -7.70 1.67
N HIS A 123 -31.65 -8.77 2.25
CA HIS A 123 -33.10 -8.93 2.39
C HIS A 123 -33.68 -8.26 3.64
N ASP A 124 -33.08 -8.50 4.80
CA ASP A 124 -33.71 -8.15 6.08
C ASP A 124 -33.33 -6.75 6.56
N ILE A 125 -32.13 -6.27 6.21
CA ILE A 125 -31.60 -4.97 6.68
C ILE A 125 -31.74 -3.90 5.59
N LEU A 126 -31.20 -4.15 4.40
CA LEU A 126 -31.15 -3.15 3.33
C LEU A 126 -32.35 -3.19 2.39
N HIS A 127 -33.15 -4.27 2.43
CA HIS A 127 -34.30 -4.49 1.56
C HIS A 127 -34.00 -4.30 0.05
N ILE A 128 -32.84 -4.77 -0.40
CA ILE A 128 -32.38 -4.72 -1.80
C ILE A 128 -32.16 -6.12 -2.37
N SER A 129 -32.08 -6.19 -3.69
CA SER A 129 -31.71 -7.43 -4.38
C SER A 129 -30.23 -7.77 -4.14
N ARG A 130 -29.89 -9.07 -4.18
CA ARG A 130 -28.51 -9.54 -4.12
C ARG A 130 -27.61 -8.91 -5.18
N PRO A 131 -27.98 -8.84 -6.48
CA PRO A 131 -27.16 -8.16 -7.48
C PRO A 131 -26.89 -6.68 -7.17
N THR A 132 -27.87 -5.98 -6.60
CA THR A 132 -27.70 -4.59 -6.15
C THR A 132 -26.70 -4.50 -5.02
N HIS A 133 -26.82 -5.37 -4.01
CA HIS A 133 -25.88 -5.47 -2.89
C HIS A 133 -24.45 -5.78 -3.35
N ASP A 134 -24.26 -6.78 -4.21
CA ASP A 134 -22.94 -7.15 -4.75
C ASP A 134 -22.27 -5.99 -5.51
N ARG A 135 -23.07 -5.16 -6.20
CA ARG A 135 -22.59 -3.94 -6.85
C ARG A 135 -22.19 -2.88 -5.83
N HIS A 136 -23.02 -2.63 -4.82
CA HIS A 136 -22.73 -1.64 -3.77
C HIS A 136 -21.48 -2.04 -2.97
N LEU A 137 -21.31 -3.32 -2.65
CA LEU A 137 -20.12 -3.84 -1.98
C LEU A 137 -18.84 -3.64 -2.80
N ARG A 138 -18.90 -3.87 -4.11
CA ARG A 138 -17.75 -3.61 -5.00
C ARG A 138 -17.40 -2.12 -5.05
N ASN A 139 -18.40 -1.25 -5.13
CA ASN A 139 -18.18 0.20 -5.14
C ASN A 139 -17.57 0.68 -3.81
N ALA A 140 -18.10 0.22 -2.68
CA ALA A 140 -17.59 0.55 -1.35
C ALA A 140 -16.13 0.12 -1.17
N ILE A 141 -15.77 -1.08 -1.62
CA ILE A 141 -14.37 -1.56 -1.62
C ILE A 141 -13.49 -0.68 -2.54
N ALA A 142 -13.97 -0.30 -3.71
CA ALA A 142 -13.23 0.55 -4.65
C ALA A 142 -13.00 1.97 -4.09
N ASN A 143 -14.00 2.54 -3.42
CA ASN A 143 -13.90 3.86 -2.78
C ASN A 143 -12.95 3.83 -1.58
N LEU A 144 -13.04 2.81 -0.73
CA LEU A 144 -12.07 2.60 0.35
C LEU A 144 -10.65 2.42 -0.20
N ALA A 145 -10.48 1.65 -1.28
CA ALA A 145 -9.21 1.46 -1.95
C ALA A 145 -8.59 2.79 -2.41
N THR A 146 -9.38 3.64 -3.08
CA THR A 146 -8.93 4.97 -3.51
C THR A 146 -8.47 5.82 -2.33
N LEU A 147 -9.26 5.89 -1.26
CA LEU A 147 -8.91 6.68 -0.08
C LEU A 147 -7.67 6.14 0.63
N LEU A 148 -7.55 4.82 0.75
CA LEU A 148 -6.39 4.18 1.37
C LEU A 148 -5.10 4.49 0.59
N LEU A 149 -5.15 4.45 -0.75
CA LEU A 149 -4.02 4.84 -1.60
C LEU A 149 -3.71 6.33 -1.49
N GLN A 150 -4.71 7.20 -1.43
CA GLN A 150 -4.53 8.65 -1.27
C GLN A 150 -3.93 9.03 0.09
N GLN A 151 -4.32 8.30 1.14
CA GLN A 151 -3.87 8.54 2.51
C GLN A 151 -2.45 7.98 2.74
N LEU A 152 -2.18 6.75 2.28
CA LEU A 152 -0.90 6.10 2.52
C LEU A 152 0.15 6.45 1.45
N ARG A 153 -0.27 6.86 0.25
CA ARG A 153 0.60 7.25 -0.88
C ARG A 153 1.82 6.32 -1.04
N PRO A 154 1.62 4.99 -1.11
CA PRO A 154 2.73 4.05 -1.10
C PRO A 154 3.71 4.27 -2.27
N ALA A 155 3.22 4.76 -3.42
CA ALA A 155 4.04 5.05 -4.59
C ALA A 155 4.94 6.30 -4.45
N VAL A 156 4.74 7.11 -3.41
CA VAL A 156 5.42 8.39 -3.21
C VAL A 156 6.51 8.24 -2.14
N ARG A 157 6.82 7.03 -1.67
CA ARG A 157 7.66 6.85 -0.50
C ARG A 157 9.00 6.22 -0.84
N PRO A 158 10.14 6.85 -0.48
CA PRO A 158 11.44 6.20 -0.53
C PRO A 158 11.44 5.09 0.51
N GLU A 159 11.42 3.84 0.07
CA GLU A 159 11.52 2.67 0.94
C GLU A 159 12.99 2.47 1.34
N GLN A 160 13.54 3.10 2.39
CA GLN A 160 14.89 2.70 2.83
C GLN A 160 14.76 1.67 3.95
N PRO A 161 15.11 0.37 3.72
CA PRO A 161 15.15 -0.59 4.81
C PRO A 161 16.15 -0.13 5.86
N ILE A 162 15.81 -0.27 7.13
CA ILE A 162 16.71 0.05 8.24
C ILE A 162 17.95 -0.84 8.11
N ALA A 163 19.13 -0.22 8.10
CA ALA A 163 20.39 -0.95 8.07
C ALA A 163 20.51 -1.81 9.35
N PRO A 164 20.97 -3.07 9.23
CA PRO A 164 21.24 -3.88 10.42
C PRO A 164 22.36 -3.24 11.24
N PRO A 165 22.32 -3.33 12.59
CA PRO A 165 23.34 -2.72 13.45
C PRO A 165 24.74 -3.31 13.24
N ALA A 166 24.84 -4.55 12.72
CA ALA A 166 26.11 -5.15 12.32
C ALA A 166 25.92 -6.17 11.19
N LEU A 167 26.83 -6.15 10.21
CA LEU A 167 26.95 -7.18 9.18
C LEU A 167 28.11 -8.14 9.50
N ILE A 168 27.80 -9.32 10.04
CA ILE A 168 28.85 -10.27 10.43
C ILE A 168 29.47 -10.93 9.20
N GLY A 169 30.80 -10.76 9.03
CA GLY A 169 31.60 -11.47 8.04
C GLY A 169 31.40 -11.00 6.59
N ARG A 170 30.83 -9.81 6.38
CA ARG A 170 30.54 -9.25 5.04
C ARG A 170 31.37 -8.02 4.69
N ASP A 171 32.27 -7.58 5.57
CA ASP A 171 33.02 -6.31 5.42
C ASP A 171 33.80 -6.21 4.10
N ARG A 172 34.37 -7.33 3.65
CA ARG A 172 35.10 -7.38 2.37
C ARG A 172 34.17 -7.24 1.17
N LEU A 173 33.02 -7.91 1.21
CA LEU A 173 32.02 -7.83 0.14
C LEU A 173 31.38 -6.45 0.08
N GLN A 174 31.06 -5.87 1.24
CA GLN A 174 30.53 -4.51 1.34
C GLN A 174 31.48 -3.49 0.73
N ARG A 175 32.76 -3.49 1.12
CA ARG A 175 33.78 -2.62 0.52
C ARG A 175 33.90 -2.81 -0.99
N GLN A 176 33.98 -4.06 -1.46
CA GLN A 176 34.05 -4.34 -2.89
C GLN A 176 32.85 -3.78 -3.66
N VAL A 177 31.63 -4.00 -3.15
CA VAL A 177 30.42 -3.50 -3.81
C VAL A 177 30.37 -1.98 -3.79
N LEU A 178 30.77 -1.34 -2.68
CA LEU A 178 30.83 0.12 -2.57
C LEU A 178 31.82 0.71 -3.58
N ASP A 179 33.04 0.15 -3.67
CA ASP A 179 34.06 0.57 -4.63
C ASP A 179 33.57 0.43 -6.07
N ASP A 180 32.92 -0.70 -6.40
CA ASP A 180 32.38 -0.94 -7.73
C ASP A 180 31.22 0.02 -8.09
N LEU A 181 30.32 0.30 -7.14
CA LEU A 181 29.23 1.26 -7.33
C LEU A 181 29.76 2.69 -7.50
N GLN A 182 30.76 3.09 -6.71
CA GLN A 182 31.43 4.40 -6.84
C GLN A 182 32.17 4.54 -8.18
N ALA A 183 32.63 3.44 -8.76
CA ALA A 183 33.16 3.39 -10.11
C ALA A 183 32.09 3.43 -11.22
N GLY A 184 30.81 3.63 -10.88
CA GLY A 184 29.70 3.74 -11.83
C GLY A 184 29.21 2.39 -12.38
N LYS A 185 29.54 1.26 -11.73
CA LYS A 185 29.10 -0.06 -12.18
C LYS A 185 27.70 -0.38 -11.67
N ALA A 186 26.94 -1.14 -12.44
CA ALA A 186 25.72 -1.78 -11.98
C ALA A 186 26.04 -3.12 -11.32
N ILE A 187 25.56 -3.33 -10.08
CA ILE A 187 25.83 -4.54 -9.31
C ILE A 187 24.54 -5.33 -9.06
N SER A 188 24.60 -6.63 -9.29
CA SER A 188 23.51 -7.57 -9.00
C SER A 188 23.90 -8.50 -7.86
N LEU A 189 23.14 -8.43 -6.76
CA LEU A 189 23.29 -9.35 -5.63
C LEU A 189 22.34 -10.54 -5.81
N THR A 190 22.89 -11.73 -6.04
CA THR A 190 22.12 -12.95 -6.24
C THR A 190 22.36 -13.97 -5.11
N GLY A 191 21.39 -14.85 -4.89
CA GLY A 191 21.49 -15.91 -3.87
C GLY A 191 20.15 -16.28 -3.25
N PRO A 192 20.12 -17.32 -2.39
CA PRO A 192 18.90 -17.84 -1.77
C PRO A 192 18.12 -16.80 -0.96
N GLY A 193 16.84 -17.07 -0.70
CA GLY A 193 16.04 -16.27 0.25
C GLY A 193 16.67 -16.28 1.64
N GLY A 194 16.59 -15.15 2.36
CA GLY A 194 17.11 -15.03 3.73
C GLY A 194 18.63 -14.89 3.88
N ILE A 195 19.43 -14.98 2.80
CA ILE A 195 20.90 -14.91 2.89
C ILE A 195 21.48 -13.51 3.23
N GLY A 196 20.62 -12.52 3.48
CA GLY A 196 21.02 -11.16 3.88
C GLY A 196 21.32 -10.18 2.73
N LYS A 197 20.85 -10.43 1.50
CA LYS A 197 21.08 -9.53 0.34
C LYS A 197 20.54 -8.12 0.59
N THR A 198 19.29 -8.04 1.03
CA THR A 198 18.61 -6.77 1.35
C THR A 198 19.29 -6.07 2.51
N SER A 199 19.75 -6.81 3.52
CA SER A 199 20.49 -6.26 4.65
C SER A 199 21.84 -5.67 4.24
N LEU A 200 22.56 -6.32 3.32
CA LEU A 200 23.81 -5.78 2.75
C LEU A 200 23.54 -4.51 1.93
N ALA A 201 22.52 -4.52 1.06
CA ALA A 201 22.15 -3.34 0.28
C ALA A 201 21.70 -2.16 1.17
N ALA A 202 21.01 -2.43 2.28
CA ALA A 202 20.62 -1.40 3.24
C ALA A 202 21.84 -0.77 3.93
N ALA A 203 22.83 -1.56 4.33
CA ALA A 203 24.08 -1.03 4.89
C ALA A 203 24.89 -0.23 3.85
N LEU A 204 24.93 -0.68 2.59
CA LEU A 204 25.56 0.07 1.50
C LEU A 204 24.89 1.42 1.24
N ALA A 205 23.57 1.48 1.38
CA ALA A 205 22.81 2.72 1.27
C ALA A 205 23.12 3.70 2.40
N ASP A 206 23.32 3.19 3.62
CA ASP A 206 23.67 3.98 4.81
C ASP A 206 25.11 4.54 4.73
N ASP A 207 26.03 3.73 4.18
CA ASP A 207 27.42 4.13 3.92
C ASP A 207 27.61 4.96 2.64
N TRP A 208 26.54 5.26 1.90
CA TRP A 208 26.66 5.98 0.64
C TRP A 208 27.09 7.43 0.86
N ILE A 209 27.94 7.95 -0.03
CA ILE A 209 28.57 9.27 0.14
C ILE A 209 27.55 10.43 0.12
N SER A 210 26.39 10.20 -0.49
CA SER A 210 25.30 11.18 -0.58
C SER A 210 24.06 10.60 0.10
N PRO A 211 23.25 11.44 0.77
CA PRO A 211 21.96 11.00 1.29
C PRO A 211 20.94 10.70 0.17
N ALA A 212 21.25 11.03 -1.09
CA ALA A 212 20.37 10.79 -2.23
C ALA A 212 20.43 9.31 -2.68
N VAL A 213 19.85 8.42 -1.88
CA VAL A 213 19.66 7.00 -2.25
C VAL A 213 18.19 6.72 -2.57
N PHE A 214 17.92 6.38 -3.82
CA PHE A 214 16.59 5.91 -4.24
C PHE A 214 16.49 4.40 -4.11
N TRP A 215 15.60 3.94 -3.24
CA TRP A 215 15.30 2.52 -3.07
C TRP A 215 13.89 2.20 -3.55
N TYR A 216 13.77 1.14 -4.35
CA TYR A 216 12.51 0.71 -4.95
C TYR A 216 12.35 -0.81 -4.88
N THR A 217 11.26 -1.28 -4.29
CA THR A 217 10.93 -2.71 -4.25
C THR A 217 9.90 -3.05 -5.31
N PHE A 218 10.29 -3.87 -6.29
CA PHE A 218 9.35 -4.42 -7.27
C PHE A 218 8.47 -5.50 -6.63
N ARG A 219 7.15 -5.31 -6.71
CA ARG A 219 6.15 -6.31 -6.33
C ARG A 219 5.28 -6.63 -7.54
N PRO A 220 5.28 -7.90 -7.97
CA PRO A 220 4.49 -8.31 -9.12
C PRO A 220 3.05 -7.85 -8.99
N THR A 221 2.53 -7.24 -10.05
CA THR A 221 1.15 -6.73 -10.21
C THR A 221 0.70 -5.63 -9.26
N PHE A 222 1.61 -5.15 -8.41
CA PHE A 222 1.33 -4.07 -7.48
C PHE A 222 2.00 -2.77 -7.92
N ASN A 223 3.31 -2.80 -8.16
CA ASN A 223 4.10 -1.63 -8.55
C ASN A 223 5.23 -1.99 -9.55
N ASP A 224 5.08 -3.09 -10.29
CA ASP A 224 6.04 -3.56 -11.30
C ASP A 224 5.85 -2.88 -12.67
N GLN A 225 5.01 -1.85 -12.73
CA GLN A 225 4.77 -1.02 -13.91
C GLN A 225 5.74 0.16 -13.96
N LEU A 226 6.17 0.53 -15.17
CA LEU A 226 7.07 1.67 -15.38
C LEU A 226 6.51 2.97 -14.79
N GLU A 227 5.20 3.17 -14.87
CA GLU A 227 4.54 4.37 -14.32
C GLU A 227 4.72 4.49 -12.81
N SER A 228 4.62 3.36 -12.09
CA SER A 228 4.83 3.32 -10.64
C SER A 228 6.26 3.70 -10.28
N LEU A 229 7.24 3.18 -11.03
CA LEU A 229 8.65 3.48 -10.83
C LEU A 229 8.95 4.96 -11.10
N LEU A 230 8.47 5.49 -12.23
CA LEU A 230 8.70 6.89 -12.60
C LEU A 230 8.01 7.86 -11.64
N PHE A 231 6.86 7.49 -11.09
CA PHE A 231 6.18 8.30 -10.08
C PHE A 231 6.97 8.36 -8.76
N ALA A 232 7.44 7.19 -8.29
CA ALA A 232 8.28 7.11 -7.10
C ALA A 232 9.61 7.86 -7.28
N LEU A 233 10.26 7.66 -8.43
CA LEU A 233 11.51 8.32 -8.76
C LEU A 233 11.33 9.83 -8.89
N GLY A 234 10.29 10.30 -9.59
CA GLY A 234 9.98 11.72 -9.74
C GLY A 234 9.76 12.41 -8.40
N TYR A 235 9.00 11.79 -7.49
CA TYR A 235 8.85 12.33 -6.14
C TYR A 235 10.17 12.37 -5.37
N PHE A 236 10.97 11.30 -5.43
CA PHE A 236 12.28 11.26 -4.79
C PHE A 236 13.17 12.40 -5.30
N LEU A 237 13.28 12.57 -6.62
CA LEU A 237 14.07 13.64 -7.23
C LEU A 237 13.57 15.02 -6.81
N HIS A 238 12.25 15.21 -6.75
CA HIS A 238 11.64 16.45 -6.27
C HIS A 238 12.04 16.76 -4.82
N SER A 239 12.10 15.74 -3.95
CA SER A 239 12.57 15.90 -2.57
C SER A 239 14.05 16.29 -2.47
N GLN A 240 14.84 16.02 -3.51
CA GLN A 240 16.25 16.44 -3.65
C GLN A 240 16.42 17.77 -4.39
N GLY A 241 15.31 18.43 -4.80
CA GLY A 241 15.30 19.70 -5.52
C GLY A 241 15.19 19.61 -7.05
N ALA A 242 15.34 18.42 -7.64
CA ALA A 242 15.21 18.18 -9.08
C ALA A 242 13.75 17.80 -9.42
N SER A 243 12.98 18.74 -9.96
CA SER A 243 11.50 18.64 -9.95
C SER A 243 10.84 18.52 -11.33
N ALA A 244 11.60 18.40 -12.41
CA ALA A 244 11.05 18.49 -13.76
C ALA A 244 10.08 17.34 -14.06
N LEU A 245 10.49 16.10 -13.75
CA LEU A 245 9.66 14.90 -13.88
C LEU A 245 8.42 14.99 -13.00
N TRP A 246 8.59 15.40 -11.73
CA TRP A 246 7.49 15.47 -10.78
C TRP A 246 6.42 16.47 -11.23
N HIS A 247 6.81 17.67 -11.65
CA HIS A 247 5.87 18.67 -12.14
C HIS A 247 5.08 18.16 -13.35
N GLN A 248 5.73 17.47 -14.28
CA GLN A 248 5.05 16.87 -15.43
C GLN A 248 4.05 15.81 -15.00
N LEU A 249 4.45 14.89 -14.11
CA LEU A 249 3.57 13.83 -13.61
C LEU A 249 2.35 14.39 -12.88
N VAL A 250 2.54 15.43 -12.06
CA VAL A 250 1.44 16.11 -11.36
C VAL A 250 0.51 16.82 -12.37
N ALA A 251 1.07 17.51 -13.37
CA ALA A 251 0.29 18.18 -14.41
C ALA A 251 -0.57 17.19 -15.23
N ASP A 252 -0.07 15.97 -15.45
CA ASP A 252 -0.81 14.91 -16.13
C ASP A 252 -1.72 14.07 -15.22
N GLY A 253 -1.89 14.47 -13.95
CA GLY A 253 -2.75 13.78 -13.00
C GLY A 253 -2.23 12.38 -12.61
N GLY A 254 -0.90 12.23 -12.56
CA GLY A 254 -0.21 10.97 -12.25
C GLY A 254 -0.21 9.95 -13.37
N ARG A 255 -0.64 10.33 -14.58
CA ARG A 255 -0.62 9.48 -15.76
C ARG A 255 0.59 9.81 -16.63
N ILE A 256 1.18 8.79 -17.23
CA ILE A 256 2.24 8.99 -18.22
C ILE A 256 1.61 8.95 -19.60
N LYS A 257 1.44 10.12 -20.22
CA LYS A 257 0.91 10.23 -21.59
C LYS A 257 1.99 9.99 -22.63
N ASP A 258 3.21 10.46 -22.35
CA ASP A 258 4.39 10.31 -23.19
C ASP A 258 5.54 9.74 -22.36
N THR A 259 5.82 8.45 -22.57
CA THR A 259 6.88 7.73 -21.87
C THR A 259 8.27 8.27 -22.23
N ALA A 260 8.49 8.70 -23.47
CA ALA A 260 9.80 9.20 -23.90
C ALA A 260 10.11 10.53 -23.23
N LEU A 261 9.12 11.43 -23.14
CA LEU A 261 9.24 12.67 -22.40
C LEU A 261 9.52 12.40 -20.91
N ALA A 262 8.75 11.52 -20.27
CA ALA A 262 8.93 11.21 -18.85
C ALA A 262 10.34 10.64 -18.55
N LEU A 263 10.85 9.74 -19.39
CA LEU A 263 12.21 9.21 -19.25
C LEU A 263 13.27 10.29 -19.49
N GLY A 264 13.07 11.18 -20.47
CA GLY A 264 13.96 12.31 -20.73
C GLY A 264 14.06 13.26 -19.54
N LEU A 265 12.92 13.59 -18.90
CA LEU A 265 12.87 14.40 -17.69
C LEU A 265 13.52 13.68 -16.51
N ALA A 266 13.31 12.37 -16.34
CA ALA A 266 13.97 11.57 -15.30
C ALA A 266 15.49 11.64 -15.41
N LEU A 267 16.04 11.49 -16.63
CA LEU A 267 17.47 11.57 -16.89
C LEU A 267 18.02 12.98 -16.62
N ALA A 268 17.26 14.02 -17.00
CA ALA A 268 17.64 15.41 -16.73
C ALA A 268 17.69 15.72 -15.23
N ASP A 269 16.68 15.28 -14.47
CA ASP A 269 16.65 15.45 -13.02
C ASP A 269 17.76 14.65 -12.32
N LEU A 270 18.04 13.41 -12.76
CA LEU A 270 19.16 12.61 -12.24
C LEU A 270 20.53 13.26 -12.49
N ALA A 271 20.70 13.95 -13.62
CA ALA A 271 21.94 14.66 -13.93
C ALA A 271 22.11 15.96 -13.12
N ALA A 272 21.06 16.42 -12.43
CA ALA A 272 21.07 17.64 -11.62
C ALA A 272 21.30 17.39 -10.12
N LEU A 273 21.42 16.13 -9.70
CA LEU A 273 21.81 15.72 -8.34
C LEU A 273 23.32 15.83 -8.12
#